data_AF-A0A6A3HFY0-F1
#
_entry.id   AF-A0A6A3HFY0-F1
#
_cell.length_a   1.000
_cell.length_b   1.000
_cell.length_c   1.000
_cell.angle_alpha   90.00
_cell.angle_beta   90.00
_cell.angle_gamma   90.00
#
_symmetry.space_group_name_H-M   'P 1'
#
loop_
_entity.id
_entity.type
_entity.pdbx_description
1 polymer ?
#
loop_
_entity_poly.entity_id
_entity_poly.type
_entity_poly.pdbx_seq_one_letter_code
_entity_poly.pdbx_strand_id
1 'polypeptide(L)'
;DQWGVTPKGDDETLSAYLKRVLSSNIFDSNLKDFCLWSLSTSGAAEENTWVSTLADVYYYSYATMDTHSTYDLLLRKISLPNFLTMFLPLDVFSVFLGSRYGPKNGFSTDWQPNDGLVNTISMASDSTGKTVSYKRILSNRPMEYHGAAQQHGPHVRHGHHTTYPDSLIRLAVVTAQRQQLRQPFCP
;
A
#
# COMPACT_ATOMS: atom_id res chain seq x y z
N ASP A 1 -17.00 -19.74 -0.57
CA ASP A 1 -16.27 -18.65 -1.28
C ASP A 1 -15.11 -19.18 -2.08
N GLN A 2 -14.60 -18.37 -3.01
CA GLN A 2 -13.87 -18.75 -4.22
C GLN A 2 -12.65 -19.67 -4.01
N TRP A 3 -12.11 -19.71 -2.79
CA TRP A 3 -10.95 -20.52 -2.40
C TRP A 3 -11.28 -21.77 -1.58
N GLY A 4 -12.56 -22.06 -1.33
CA GLY A 4 -12.99 -23.20 -0.51
C GLY A 4 -12.61 -23.12 0.97
N VAL A 5 -12.08 -21.98 1.43
CA VAL A 5 -11.78 -21.73 2.85
C VAL A 5 -13.07 -21.36 3.58
N THR A 6 -13.53 -22.24 4.46
CA THR A 6 -14.75 -22.04 5.24
C THR A 6 -14.52 -21.14 6.46
N PRO A 7 -15.55 -20.42 6.94
CA PRO A 7 -15.51 -19.67 8.20
C PRO A 7 -15.11 -20.55 9.40
N LYS A 8 -14.82 -19.90 10.54
CA LYS A 8 -14.56 -20.61 11.80
C LYS A 8 -15.77 -21.47 12.16
N GLY A 9 -15.56 -22.76 12.40
CA GLY A 9 -16.61 -23.64 12.92
C GLY A 9 -17.00 -23.29 14.36
N ASP A 10 -18.20 -23.65 14.81
CA ASP A 10 -18.69 -23.29 16.15
C ASP A 10 -17.77 -23.83 17.27
N ASP A 11 -17.34 -25.10 17.14
CA ASP A 11 -16.44 -25.78 18.10
C ASP A 11 -14.94 -25.55 17.83
N GLU A 12 -14.61 -24.78 16.79
CA GLU A 12 -13.21 -24.52 16.42
C GLU A 12 -12.65 -23.34 17.23
N THR A 13 -11.49 -23.51 17.86
CA THR A 13 -10.80 -22.38 18.51
C THR A 13 -10.24 -21.40 17.46
N LEU A 14 -10.09 -20.12 17.82
CA LEU A 14 -9.49 -19.14 16.91
C LEU A 14 -8.09 -19.55 16.44
N SER A 15 -7.29 -20.16 17.31
CA SER A 15 -5.95 -20.65 16.96
C SER A 15 -6.00 -21.80 15.94
N ALA A 16 -6.91 -22.77 16.13
CA ALA A 16 -7.10 -23.86 15.17
C ALA A 16 -7.59 -23.34 13.81
N TYR A 17 -8.50 -22.37 13.83
CA TYR A 17 -8.98 -21.69 12.63
C TYR A 17 -7.86 -20.98 11.87
N LEU A 18 -7.10 -20.13 12.55
CA LEU A 18 -5.98 -19.42 11.94
C LEU A 18 -4.95 -20.40 11.41
N LYS A 19 -4.63 -21.46 12.14
CA LYS A 19 -3.72 -22.51 11.66
C LYS A 19 -4.24 -23.18 10.39
N ARG A 20 -5.52 -23.52 10.33
CA ARG A 20 -6.16 -24.12 9.15
C ARG A 20 -6.12 -23.19 7.95
N VAL A 21 -6.48 -21.92 8.13
CA VAL A 21 -6.46 -20.91 7.07
C VAL A 21 -5.03 -20.69 6.57
N LEU A 22 -4.09 -20.44 7.48
CA LEU A 22 -2.68 -20.17 7.16
C LEU A 22 -1.94 -21.38 6.59
N SER A 23 -2.47 -22.60 6.77
CA SER A 23 -1.92 -23.83 6.15
C SER A 23 -2.64 -24.22 4.86
N SER A 24 -3.61 -23.41 4.39
CA SER A 24 -4.33 -23.71 3.16
C SER A 24 -3.51 -23.36 1.93
N ASN A 25 -3.88 -23.94 0.79
CA ASN A 25 -3.19 -23.74 -0.49
C ASN A 25 -3.28 -22.29 -1.01
N ILE A 26 -4.06 -21.40 -0.38
CA ILE A 26 -4.09 -19.98 -0.74
C ILE A 26 -2.77 -19.27 -0.47
N PHE A 27 -1.93 -19.84 0.41
CA PHE A 27 -0.59 -19.34 0.74
C PHE A 27 0.52 -20.12 0.00
N ASP A 28 0.18 -20.95 -0.99
CA ASP A 28 1.18 -21.58 -1.87
C ASP A 28 1.94 -20.51 -2.64
N SER A 29 3.28 -20.60 -2.64
CA SER A 29 4.16 -19.67 -3.34
C SER A 29 3.89 -19.55 -4.84
N ASN A 30 3.24 -20.54 -5.45
CA ASN A 30 2.89 -20.52 -6.87
C ASN A 30 1.60 -19.75 -7.16
N LEU A 31 0.78 -19.49 -6.14
CA LEU A 31 -0.47 -18.77 -6.30
C LEU A 31 -0.23 -17.27 -6.26
N LYS A 32 -0.49 -16.60 -7.40
CA LYS A 32 -0.43 -15.14 -7.53
C LYS A 32 -1.76 -14.44 -7.28
N ASP A 33 -2.88 -15.15 -7.34
CA ASP A 33 -4.23 -14.60 -7.12
C ASP A 33 -4.53 -14.49 -5.61
N PHE A 34 -3.70 -13.72 -4.92
CA PHE A 34 -3.81 -13.49 -3.49
C PHE A 34 -3.16 -12.15 -3.10
N CYS A 35 -3.68 -11.48 -2.08
CA CYS A 35 -3.26 -10.12 -1.74
C CYS A 35 -1.76 -10.00 -1.40
N LEU A 36 -1.13 -11.05 -0.88
CA LEU A 36 0.31 -11.04 -0.60
C LEU A 36 1.16 -10.86 -1.86
N TRP A 37 0.71 -11.43 -3.00
CA TRP A 37 1.39 -11.22 -4.27
C TRP A 37 1.24 -9.78 -4.73
N SER A 38 -0.01 -9.28 -4.82
CA SER A 38 -0.31 -7.91 -5.25
C SER A 38 0.34 -6.83 -4.38
N LEU A 39 0.46 -7.07 -3.06
CA LEU A 39 1.14 -6.15 -2.14
C LEU A 39 2.67 -6.20 -2.21
N SER A 40 3.25 -7.23 -2.83
CA SER A 40 4.69 -7.29 -3.05
C SER A 40 5.12 -6.30 -4.13
N THR A 41 6.37 -5.81 -4.06
CA THR A 41 6.90 -4.90 -5.09
C THR A 41 6.92 -5.54 -6.47
N SER A 42 7.12 -6.86 -6.56
CA SER A 42 7.12 -7.60 -7.83
C SER A 42 5.71 -7.76 -8.40
N GLY A 43 4.73 -8.10 -7.56
CA GLY A 43 3.33 -8.21 -7.99
C GLY A 43 2.73 -6.87 -8.36
N ALA A 44 3.00 -5.82 -7.58
CA ALA A 44 2.61 -4.45 -7.93
C ALA A 44 3.24 -4.01 -9.27
N ALA A 45 4.53 -4.30 -9.50
CA ALA A 45 5.17 -4.00 -10.78
C ALA A 45 4.54 -4.79 -11.95
N GLU A 46 4.19 -6.06 -11.74
CA GLU A 46 3.47 -6.87 -12.73
C GLU A 46 2.08 -6.27 -13.04
N GLU A 47 1.32 -5.88 -12.03
CA GLU A 47 0.00 -5.26 -12.19
C GLU A 47 0.06 -3.91 -12.92
N ASN A 48 1.08 -3.10 -12.63
CA ASN A 48 1.28 -1.79 -13.25
C ASN A 48 1.67 -1.88 -14.74
N THR A 49 1.92 -3.08 -15.30
CA THR A 49 2.15 -3.26 -16.75
C THR A 49 0.86 -3.18 -17.57
N TRP A 50 -0.29 -3.48 -16.97
CA TRP A 50 -1.58 -3.54 -17.67
C TRP A 50 -2.65 -2.67 -17.02
N VAL A 51 -2.53 -2.35 -15.72
CA VAL A 51 -3.38 -1.35 -15.08
C VAL A 51 -2.84 0.04 -15.40
N SER A 52 -3.67 0.85 -16.03
CA SER A 52 -3.35 2.22 -16.43
C SER A 52 -4.46 3.18 -16.01
N THR A 53 -4.10 4.45 -15.90
CA THR A 53 -5.06 5.53 -15.66
C THR A 53 -5.90 5.79 -16.91
N LEU A 54 -7.21 5.94 -16.71
CA LEU A 54 -8.14 6.30 -17.78
C LEU A 54 -8.25 7.82 -17.92
N ALA A 55 -8.40 8.31 -19.15
CA ALA A 55 -8.47 9.75 -19.42
C ALA A 55 -9.70 10.43 -18.79
N ASP A 56 -10.82 9.72 -18.68
CA ASP A 56 -12.10 10.20 -18.16
C ASP A 56 -12.25 10.00 -16.65
N VAL A 57 -11.20 9.57 -15.95
CA VAL A 57 -11.21 9.31 -14.51
C VAL A 57 -10.22 10.21 -13.79
N TYR A 58 -10.67 10.78 -12.66
CA TYR A 58 -9.81 11.54 -11.76
C TYR A 58 -9.19 10.63 -10.70
N TYR A 59 -7.88 10.72 -10.54
CA TYR A 59 -7.11 9.96 -9.55
C TYR A 59 -6.45 10.91 -8.56
N TYR A 60 -6.63 10.65 -7.27
CA TYR A 60 -5.97 11.36 -6.18
C TYR A 60 -5.22 10.36 -5.33
N SER A 61 -3.98 10.68 -4.97
CA SER A 61 -3.19 9.88 -4.03
C SER A 61 -2.80 10.70 -2.81
N TYR A 62 -2.88 10.04 -1.66
CA TYR A 62 -2.53 10.58 -0.37
C TYR A 62 -1.45 9.69 0.23
N ALA A 63 -0.28 10.27 0.46
CA ALA A 63 0.82 9.58 1.09
C ALA A 63 0.87 9.91 2.59
N THR A 64 1.21 8.91 3.40
CA THR A 64 1.41 9.00 4.85
C THR A 64 2.85 8.68 5.20
N MET A 65 3.35 9.32 6.26
CA MET A 65 4.67 9.05 6.80
C MET A 65 4.66 9.30 8.30
N ASP A 66 5.06 8.29 9.08
CA ASP A 66 5.20 8.40 10.53
C ASP A 66 6.54 7.89 11.04
N THR A 67 7.56 8.11 10.22
CA THR A 67 8.95 7.88 10.57
C THR A 67 9.75 9.16 10.52
N HIS A 68 10.89 9.17 11.21
CA HIS A 68 11.92 10.19 11.06
C HIS A 68 13.23 9.56 10.56
N SER A 69 14.00 10.32 9.79
CA SER A 69 15.32 9.89 9.32
C SER A 69 16.34 9.94 10.45
N THR A 70 17.18 8.91 10.54
CA THR A 70 18.29 8.82 11.48
C THR A 70 19.40 7.94 10.89
N TYR A 71 20.39 7.59 11.70
CA TYR A 71 21.54 6.79 11.30
C TYR A 71 21.68 5.56 12.18
N ASP A 72 22.11 4.45 11.58
CA ASP A 72 22.50 3.27 12.33
C ASP A 72 23.90 3.43 12.95
N LEU A 73 24.36 2.41 13.68
CA LEU A 73 25.70 2.40 14.31
C LEU A 73 26.87 2.61 13.33
N LEU A 74 26.65 2.36 12.04
CA LEU A 74 27.64 2.52 10.97
C LEU A 74 27.45 3.85 10.22
N LEU A 75 26.70 4.80 10.80
CA LEU A 75 26.39 6.10 10.21
C LEU A 75 25.65 6.01 8.86
N ARG A 76 24.87 4.94 8.64
CA ARG A 76 24.08 4.76 7.41
C ARG A 76 22.65 5.20 7.65
N LYS A 77 22.07 5.89 6.67
CA LYS A 77 20.67 6.35 6.70
C LYS A 77 19.71 5.17 6.95
N ILE A 78 18.82 5.37 7.92
CA ILE A 78 17.67 4.53 8.27
C ILE A 78 16.48 5.43 8.62
N SER A 79 15.28 4.85 8.70
CA SER A 79 14.08 5.52 9.20
C SER A 79 13.53 4.75 10.40
N LEU A 80 13.19 5.46 11.47
CA LEU A 80 12.60 4.88 12.68
C LEU A 80 11.21 5.45 12.94
N PRO A 81 10.29 4.66 13.54
CA PRO A 81 8.95 5.12 13.86
C PRO A 81 8.97 6.29 14.84
N ASN A 82 8.01 7.20 14.69
CA ASN A 82 7.69 8.14 15.75
C ASN A 82 6.82 7.44 16.79
N PHE A 83 7.43 6.86 17.83
CA PHE A 83 6.75 6.07 18.86
C PHE A 83 5.53 6.71 19.54
N LEU A 84 5.43 8.05 19.53
CA LEU A 84 4.30 8.78 20.14
C LEU A 84 3.09 8.94 19.21
N THR A 85 3.29 8.84 17.90
CA THR A 85 2.23 9.07 16.90
C THR A 85 1.90 7.81 16.10
N MET A 86 2.88 6.90 15.95
CA MET A 86 2.67 5.60 15.32
C MET A 86 1.87 4.69 16.25
N PHE A 87 0.97 3.88 15.69
CA PHE A 87 0.32 2.80 16.43
C PHE A 87 1.35 1.75 16.82
N LEU A 88 1.51 1.50 18.13
CA LEU A 88 2.57 0.65 18.67
C LEU A 88 2.72 -0.73 17.97
N PRO A 89 1.64 -1.46 17.62
CA PRO A 89 1.78 -2.72 16.86
C PRO A 89 2.43 -2.58 15.47
N LEU A 90 2.40 -1.38 14.88
CA LEU A 90 3.02 -1.10 13.58
C LEU A 90 4.51 -0.74 13.69
N ASP A 91 5.03 -0.44 14.87
CA ASP A 91 6.43 -0.06 15.05
C ASP A 91 7.39 -1.14 14.58
N VAL A 92 7.07 -2.42 14.82
CA VAL A 92 7.92 -3.55 14.42
C VAL A 92 8.06 -3.61 12.90
N PHE A 93 6.95 -3.44 12.17
CA PHE A 93 6.95 -3.39 10.72
C PHE A 93 7.65 -2.13 10.20
N SER A 94 7.43 -0.99 10.87
CA SER A 94 8.10 0.28 10.53
C SER A 94 9.61 0.20 10.63
N VAL A 95 10.12 -0.38 11.72
CA VAL A 95 11.56 -0.59 11.93
C VAL A 95 12.13 -1.50 10.85
N PHE A 96 11.42 -2.57 10.49
CA PHE A 96 11.85 -3.47 9.40
C PHE A 96 11.94 -2.73 8.05
N LEU A 97 10.89 -2.02 7.66
CA LEU A 97 10.83 -1.26 6.40
C LEU A 97 11.86 -0.11 6.36
N GLY A 98 12.04 0.58 7.48
CA GLY A 98 12.98 1.69 7.62
C GLY A 98 14.45 1.28 7.81
N SER A 99 14.70 -0.03 7.99
CA SER A 99 16.04 -0.58 8.16
C SER A 99 16.86 -0.60 6.86
N ARG A 100 18.01 -1.27 6.90
CA ARG A 100 18.85 -1.53 5.72
C ARG A 100 18.35 -2.71 4.87
N TYR A 101 17.21 -3.32 5.20
CA TYR A 101 16.66 -4.44 4.43
C TYR A 101 16.41 -4.05 2.96
N GLY A 102 15.62 -3.00 2.69
CA GLY A 102 15.35 -2.54 1.32
C GLY A 102 16.65 -2.21 0.55
N PRO A 103 17.53 -1.35 1.09
CA PRO A 103 18.80 -1.02 0.43
C PRO A 103 19.75 -2.20 0.19
N LYS A 104 19.68 -3.26 1.00
CA LYS A 104 20.45 -4.50 0.75
C LYS A 104 19.83 -5.37 -0.34
N ASN A 105 18.57 -5.14 -0.70
CA ASN A 105 17.82 -5.87 -1.72
C ASN A 105 17.55 -5.00 -2.97
N GLY A 106 18.41 -4.03 -3.26
CA GLY A 106 18.37 -3.25 -4.51
C GLY A 106 17.45 -2.03 -4.51
N PHE A 107 16.79 -1.71 -3.40
CA PHE A 107 15.99 -0.49 -3.28
C PHE A 107 16.85 0.74 -2.91
N SER A 108 16.41 1.95 -3.28
CA SER A 108 17.07 3.17 -2.81
C SER A 108 16.79 3.41 -1.32
N THR A 109 17.51 4.35 -0.70
CA THR A 109 17.21 4.76 0.68
C THR A 109 15.92 5.57 0.81
N ASP A 110 15.30 5.97 -0.30
CA ASP A 110 14.01 6.68 -0.32
C ASP A 110 12.83 5.73 -0.09
N TRP A 111 13.06 4.42 -0.10
CA TRP A 111 12.10 3.42 0.35
C TRP A 111 12.05 3.31 1.88
N GLN A 112 12.97 3.88 2.65
CA GLN A 112 12.99 3.69 4.10
C GLN A 112 11.86 4.44 4.84
N PRO A 113 11.48 5.68 4.48
CA PRO A 113 10.34 6.35 5.09
C PRO A 113 9.03 5.58 4.89
N ASN A 114 8.24 5.45 5.95
CA ASN A 114 7.01 4.65 5.93
C ASN A 114 5.98 5.13 6.96
N ASP A 115 4.77 4.58 6.90
CA ASP A 115 3.66 4.85 7.82
C ASP A 115 3.39 3.69 8.80
N GLY A 116 4.33 2.75 8.91
CA GLY A 116 4.20 1.54 9.70
C GLY A 116 3.81 0.29 8.92
N LEU A 117 3.27 0.40 7.69
CA LEU A 117 2.95 -0.76 6.85
C LEU A 117 3.42 -0.62 5.41
N VAL A 118 3.43 0.60 4.86
CA VAL A 118 3.75 0.86 3.46
C VAL A 118 4.83 1.95 3.38
N ASN A 119 5.76 1.79 2.45
CA ASN A 119 6.79 2.79 2.18
C ASN A 119 6.15 4.03 1.54
N THR A 120 6.47 5.22 2.05
CA THR A 120 5.83 6.47 1.63
C THR A 120 5.98 6.73 0.13
N ILE A 121 7.13 6.37 -0.46
CA ILE A 121 7.36 6.50 -1.91
C ILE A 121 6.36 5.68 -2.74
N SER A 122 5.89 4.54 -2.23
CA SER A 122 4.96 3.64 -2.92
C SER A 122 3.52 4.13 -2.90
N MET A 123 3.19 5.13 -2.08
CA MET A 123 1.83 5.67 -1.97
C MET A 123 1.58 6.79 -2.97
N ALA A 124 2.64 7.39 -3.51
CA ALA A 124 2.54 8.53 -4.40
C ALA A 124 1.93 8.11 -5.74
N SER A 125 2.37 6.99 -6.31
CA SER A 125 1.94 6.49 -7.62
C SER A 125 2.37 5.07 -7.91
N ASP A 126 1.76 4.47 -8.93
CA ASP A 126 2.06 3.19 -9.57
C ASP A 126 3.43 3.10 -10.29
N SER A 127 4.33 4.07 -10.10
CA SER A 127 5.68 4.19 -10.71
C SER A 127 5.75 4.31 -12.24
N THR A 128 4.68 3.99 -12.97
CA THR A 128 4.62 4.00 -14.44
C THR A 128 3.73 5.13 -14.98
N GLY A 129 2.72 5.55 -14.23
CA GLY A 129 1.77 6.59 -14.62
C GLY A 129 2.31 8.01 -14.51
N LYS A 130 1.74 8.92 -15.30
CA LYS A 130 2.04 10.35 -15.19
C LYS A 130 1.44 10.90 -13.89
N THR A 131 2.27 11.58 -13.11
CA THR A 131 1.88 12.20 -11.85
C THR A 131 2.02 13.70 -11.92
N VAL A 132 1.10 14.41 -11.27
CA VAL A 132 1.13 15.87 -11.15
C VAL A 132 0.92 16.25 -9.69
N SER A 133 1.69 17.21 -9.19
CA SER A 133 1.46 17.71 -7.83
C SER A 133 0.10 18.38 -7.74
N TYR A 134 -0.69 18.02 -6.73
CA TYR A 134 -1.96 18.69 -6.48
C TYR A 134 -1.70 20.16 -6.15
N LYS A 135 -2.26 21.04 -6.98
CA LYS A 135 -2.35 22.48 -6.70
C LYS A 135 -3.82 22.80 -6.55
N ARG A 136 -4.22 23.30 -5.38
CA ARG A 136 -5.56 23.83 -5.17
C ARG A 136 -5.76 25.01 -6.13
N ILE A 137 -6.46 24.78 -7.24
CA ILE A 137 -6.81 25.85 -8.17
C ILE A 137 -7.93 26.67 -7.50
N LEU A 138 -7.62 27.91 -7.13
CA LEU A 138 -8.59 28.87 -6.57
C LEU A 138 -9.52 29.49 -7.64
N SER A 139 -9.58 28.93 -8.84
CA SER A 139 -10.34 29.48 -9.98
C SER A 139 -11.34 28.47 -10.52
N ASN A 140 -12.51 28.94 -10.98
CA ASN A 140 -13.61 28.17 -11.58
C ASN A 140 -13.25 27.49 -12.93
N ARG A 141 -12.00 27.11 -13.17
CA ARG A 141 -11.61 26.37 -14.37
C ARG A 141 -11.74 24.87 -14.12
N PRO A 142 -12.33 24.11 -15.06
CA PRO A 142 -12.36 22.66 -14.97
C PRO A 142 -10.93 22.11 -14.96
N MET A 143 -10.74 21.03 -14.19
CA MET A 143 -9.44 20.38 -13.98
C MET A 143 -8.94 19.74 -15.28
N GLU A 144 -7.91 20.31 -15.92
CA GLU A 144 -7.34 19.82 -17.20
C GLU A 144 -6.45 18.56 -17.08
N TYR A 145 -6.36 17.93 -15.91
CA TYR A 145 -5.46 16.79 -15.67
C TYR A 145 -6.14 15.44 -15.85
N HIS A 146 -6.73 15.24 -17.02
CA HIS A 146 -7.31 13.97 -17.45
C HIS A 146 -6.21 12.91 -17.65
N GLY A 147 -6.37 11.73 -17.04
CA GLY A 147 -5.44 10.60 -17.20
C GLY A 147 -4.13 10.68 -16.39
N ALA A 148 -3.98 11.64 -15.46
CA ALA A 148 -2.81 11.73 -14.57
C ALA A 148 -3.22 11.66 -13.10
N ALA A 149 -2.42 10.99 -12.26
CA ALA A 149 -2.64 10.94 -10.82
C ALA A 149 -2.19 12.24 -10.15
N GLN A 150 -3.07 12.84 -9.36
CA GLN A 150 -2.76 14.02 -8.55
C GLN A 150 -2.22 13.61 -7.19
N GLN A 151 -1.00 14.04 -6.89
CA GLN A 151 -0.29 13.70 -5.66
C GLN A 151 -0.36 14.84 -4.65
N HIS A 152 -0.88 14.55 -3.47
CA HIS A 152 -0.71 15.40 -2.31
C HIS A 152 0.67 15.17 -1.69
N GLY A 153 1.24 16.22 -1.07
CA GLY A 153 2.44 16.05 -0.25
C GLY A 153 2.18 15.07 0.91
N PRO A 154 3.20 14.37 1.41
CA PRO A 154 2.98 13.36 2.44
C PRO A 154 2.46 14.01 3.73
N HIS A 155 1.43 13.41 4.31
CA HIS A 155 0.95 13.72 5.64
C HIS A 155 1.94 13.16 6.66
N VAL A 156 2.74 14.06 7.23
CA VAL A 156 3.78 13.72 8.22
C VAL A 156 3.13 13.52 9.60
N ARG A 157 3.66 12.59 10.40
CA ARG A 157 3.13 12.19 11.72
C ARG A 157 1.76 11.52 11.67
N HIS A 158 1.52 10.79 10.59
CA HIS A 158 0.28 10.02 10.39
C HIS A 158 0.66 8.60 10.01
N GLY A 159 0.46 7.66 10.93
CA GLY A 159 0.62 6.23 10.66
C GLY A 159 -0.54 5.67 9.84
N HIS A 160 -0.40 4.46 9.32
CA HIS A 160 -1.35 3.80 8.41
C HIS A 160 -2.81 3.77 8.91
N HIS A 161 -2.97 3.64 10.23
CA HIS A 161 -4.27 3.54 10.92
C HIS A 161 -4.97 4.89 11.15
N THR A 162 -4.28 6.01 10.91
CA THR A 162 -4.79 7.34 11.25
C THR A 162 -5.94 7.69 10.29
N THR A 163 -7.17 7.75 10.82
CA THR A 163 -8.36 8.06 10.02
C THR A 163 -8.50 9.58 9.88
N TYR A 164 -8.60 10.07 8.64
CA TYR A 164 -8.88 11.48 8.40
C TYR A 164 -10.36 11.80 8.73
N PRO A 165 -10.64 12.92 9.43
CA PRO A 165 -12.00 13.28 9.84
C PRO A 165 -12.92 13.70 8.68
N ASP A 166 -12.35 13.99 7.50
CA ASP A 166 -13.15 14.22 6.29
C ASP A 166 -13.46 12.87 5.62
N SER A 167 -14.68 12.41 5.85
CA SER A 167 -15.33 11.30 5.16
C SER A 167 -15.04 11.33 3.65
N LEU A 168 -14.50 10.24 3.11
CA LEU A 168 -14.20 9.92 1.68
C LEU A 168 -12.72 9.92 1.25
N ILE A 169 -11.80 9.45 2.09
CA ILE A 169 -10.45 9.13 1.61
C ILE A 169 -10.09 7.69 1.99
N ARG A 170 -10.59 6.75 1.18
CA ARG A 170 -10.00 5.42 1.03
C ARG A 170 -9.41 5.34 -0.38
N LEU A 171 -8.15 5.75 -0.54
CA LEU A 171 -7.37 5.35 -1.71
C LEU A 171 -5.88 5.43 -1.42
N ALA A 172 -5.40 4.40 -0.71
CA ALA A 172 -4.01 3.98 -0.78
C ALA A 172 -3.96 2.45 -0.94
N VAL A 173 -4.85 1.92 -1.79
CA VAL A 173 -4.71 0.62 -2.48
C VAL A 173 -5.47 0.76 -3.80
N VAL A 174 -4.86 1.44 -4.77
CA VAL A 174 -5.14 1.26 -6.20
C VAL A 174 -3.75 1.13 -6.79
N THR A 175 -3.24 -0.08 -6.87
CA THR A 175 -3.59 -0.98 -7.97
C THR A 175 -4.31 -2.26 -7.50
N ALA A 176 -5.18 -2.81 -8.36
CA ALA A 176 -5.94 -4.05 -8.20
C ALA A 176 -7.11 -4.07 -7.18
N GLN A 177 -8.18 -3.32 -7.45
CA GLN A 177 -9.55 -3.82 -7.22
C GLN A 177 -10.51 -3.27 -8.28
N ARG A 178 -10.49 -3.88 -9.47
CA ARG A 178 -11.62 -3.79 -10.42
C ARG A 178 -11.72 -5.00 -11.33
N GLN A 179 -11.94 -6.19 -10.77
CA GLN A 179 -12.48 -7.34 -11.52
C GLN A 179 -13.45 -8.19 -10.69
N GLN A 180 -14.47 -7.58 -10.06
CA GLN A 180 -15.61 -8.35 -9.55
C GLN A 180 -16.97 -7.97 -10.15
N LEU A 181 -17.03 -7.16 -11.21
CA LEU A 181 -18.32 -6.82 -11.84
C LEU A 181 -18.42 -7.00 -13.36
N ARG A 182 -17.46 -7.63 -14.04
CA ARG A 182 -17.60 -8.00 -15.47
C ARG A 182 -16.79 -9.24 -15.88
N GLN A 183 -17.12 -10.40 -15.34
CA GLN A 183 -16.79 -11.67 -15.99
C GLN A 183 -18.00 -12.61 -15.85
N PRO A 184 -18.88 -12.71 -16.86
CA PRO A 184 -19.36 -14.02 -17.26
C PRO A 184 -18.26 -14.70 -18.10
N PHE A 185 -18.33 -16.03 -18.17
CA PHE A 185 -17.60 -16.94 -19.08
C PHE A 185 -16.48 -17.79 -18.46
N CYS A 186 -16.95 -18.90 -17.87
CA CYS A 186 -16.46 -20.26 -18.16
C CYS A 186 -16.49 -20.53 -19.69
N PRO A 187 -15.67 -21.47 -20.19
CA PRO A 187 -15.97 -22.90 -20.06
C PRO A 187 -15.02 -23.65 -19.11
#